data_AF-A0A7S4VIS8-F1
#
_entry.id   AF-A0A7S4VIS8-F1
#
_cell.length_a   1.000
_cell.length_b   1.000
_cell.length_c   1.000
_cell.angle_alpha   90.00
_cell.angle_beta   90.00
_cell.angle_gamma   90.00
#
_symmetry.space_group_name_H-M   'P 1'
#
loop_
_entity.id
_entity.type
_entity.pdbx_description
1 polymer ?
#
loop_
_entity_poly.entity_id
_entity_poly.type
_entity_poly.pdbx_seq_one_letter_code
_entity_poly.pdbx_strand_id
1 'polypeptide(L)'
;ASQCGPRPVPGHRPRRRWRRARAPASPGDAPPRRGNSSGPWAWRSALTMAADGGLANDAAARACAAAASGRSSARARCARCLGRCGHAGQDRISRAEWARHTVLHWRLHRRYLAYCAAYCCATLLLLAWTVAEGLRAGWRPSSWGYPLWEELLELAVGACLALETALTLLVLGPRAFLRSAWCLLDLAVALLTAASLAQAAAARARRGAGADPALLAVRLALQPARVLAVCAGALRARRLQREVASLQVDFAQLTPSGSAVGPPRPGFPPPGSRPPPPPPPPPAERA
;
A
#
# COMPACT_ATOMS: atom_id res chain seq x y z
N ALA A 1 -76.27 -31.75 -23.71
CA ALA A 1 -75.21 -31.15 -24.55
C ALA A 1 -74.10 -30.68 -23.62
N SER A 2 -73.29 -31.56 -23.03
CA SER A 2 -72.44 -32.58 -23.65
C SER A 2 -71.40 -31.93 -24.57
N GLN A 3 -70.29 -31.48 -24.01
CA GLN A 3 -69.01 -31.42 -24.73
C GLN A 3 -67.88 -31.68 -23.74
N CYS A 4 -67.64 -32.98 -23.53
CA CYS A 4 -66.38 -33.53 -23.07
C CYS A 4 -65.31 -33.29 -24.16
N GLY A 5 -64.21 -32.63 -23.80
CA GLY A 5 -63.01 -32.52 -24.62
C GLY A 5 -61.84 -33.25 -23.95
N PRO A 6 -61.05 -34.06 -24.69
CA PRO A 6 -60.18 -35.08 -24.10
C PRO A 6 -58.84 -34.52 -23.57
N ARG A 7 -58.44 -35.03 -22.39
CA ARG A 7 -57.04 -35.24 -21.96
C ARG A 7 -56.67 -36.71 -22.27
N PRO A 8 -55.40 -37.17 -22.22
CA PRO A 8 -54.08 -36.56 -22.46
C PRO A 8 -53.25 -37.37 -23.50
N VAL A 9 -52.09 -36.88 -23.94
CA VAL A 9 -51.02 -37.74 -24.51
C VAL A 9 -49.74 -37.54 -23.71
N PRO A 10 -49.28 -38.54 -22.93
CA PRO A 10 -47.99 -38.50 -22.27
C PRO A 10 -46.90 -38.82 -23.30
N GLY A 11 -46.26 -37.76 -23.80
CA GLY A 11 -45.06 -37.87 -24.63
C GLY A 11 -43.90 -38.47 -23.84
N HIS A 12 -43.60 -39.74 -24.12
CA HIS A 12 -42.37 -40.43 -23.77
C HIS A 12 -41.15 -39.52 -23.99
N ARG A 13 -40.51 -39.06 -22.91
CA ARG A 13 -39.16 -38.52 -22.99
C ARG A 13 -38.16 -39.69 -22.99
N PRO A 14 -37.33 -39.84 -24.03
CA PRO A 14 -36.32 -40.88 -24.04
C PRO A 14 -35.26 -40.57 -22.97
N ARG A 15 -35.13 -41.50 -22.03
CA ARG A 15 -33.99 -41.60 -21.10
C ARG A 15 -32.71 -41.77 -21.93
N ARG A 16 -32.03 -40.66 -22.28
CA ARG A 16 -30.66 -40.70 -22.79
C ARG A 16 -29.71 -41.04 -21.63
N ARG A 17 -29.53 -42.35 -21.51
CA ARG A 17 -28.59 -43.06 -20.66
C ARG A 17 -27.16 -42.71 -21.09
N TRP A 18 -26.58 -41.66 -20.51
CA TRP A 18 -25.13 -41.42 -20.64
C TRP A 18 -24.36 -42.43 -19.77
N ARG A 19 -24.23 -43.67 -20.27
CA ARG A 19 -23.16 -44.57 -19.84
C ARG A 19 -21.87 -44.06 -20.48
N ARG A 20 -21.12 -43.19 -19.80
CA ARG A 20 -19.67 -43.14 -20.00
C ARG A 20 -19.05 -44.14 -19.04
N ALA A 21 -18.79 -45.33 -19.57
CA ALA A 21 -17.81 -46.24 -19.00
C ALA A 21 -16.46 -45.49 -19.01
N ARG A 22 -15.96 -45.12 -17.84
CA ARG A 22 -14.53 -44.86 -17.65
C ARG A 22 -13.94 -46.16 -17.11
N ALA A 23 -13.09 -46.76 -17.92
CA ALA A 23 -12.19 -47.83 -17.49
C ALA A 23 -11.31 -47.33 -16.33
N PRO A 24 -10.92 -48.21 -15.39
CA PRO A 24 -9.87 -47.91 -14.43
C PRO A 24 -8.53 -47.83 -15.19
N ALA A 25 -7.91 -46.65 -15.18
CA ALA A 25 -6.53 -46.50 -15.63
C ALA A 25 -5.60 -47.05 -14.53
N SER A 26 -4.65 -47.88 -14.96
CA SER A 26 -3.62 -48.49 -14.13
C SER A 26 -2.81 -47.47 -13.31
N PRO A 27 -2.38 -47.83 -12.10
CA PRO A 27 -1.44 -47.05 -11.31
C PRO A 27 -0.02 -47.34 -11.81
N GLY A 28 0.64 -46.33 -12.38
CA GLY A 28 2.03 -46.47 -12.79
C GLY A 28 2.54 -45.21 -13.49
N ASP A 29 3.47 -44.54 -12.83
CA ASP A 29 4.47 -43.64 -13.42
C ASP A 29 3.98 -42.28 -13.95
N ALA A 30 3.87 -41.32 -13.01
CA ALA A 30 3.99 -39.90 -13.32
C ALA A 30 5.32 -39.35 -12.75
N PRO A 31 6.14 -38.66 -13.56
CA PRO A 31 7.44 -38.12 -13.15
C PRO A 31 7.30 -36.90 -12.22
N PRO A 32 8.36 -36.54 -11.46
CA PRO A 32 8.29 -35.50 -10.44
C PRO A 32 8.13 -34.12 -11.10
N ARG A 33 6.93 -33.54 -10.97
CA ARG A 33 6.71 -32.12 -11.21
C ARG A 33 7.42 -31.31 -10.13
N ARG A 34 8.56 -30.71 -10.47
CA ARG A 34 9.13 -29.55 -9.76
C ARG A 34 8.17 -28.37 -9.91
N GLY A 35 7.22 -28.28 -8.98
CA GLY A 35 6.37 -27.11 -8.81
C GLY A 35 7.21 -25.98 -8.23
N ASN A 36 7.46 -24.96 -9.05
CA ASN A 36 8.03 -23.69 -8.64
C ASN A 36 7.03 -23.01 -7.69
N SER A 37 7.25 -23.20 -6.39
CA SER A 37 6.43 -22.67 -5.31
C SER A 37 6.82 -21.23 -5.01
N SER A 38 6.48 -20.30 -5.92
CA SER A 38 6.33 -18.89 -5.59
C SER A 38 5.05 -18.68 -4.78
N GLY A 39 5.03 -19.26 -3.58
CA GLY A 39 3.97 -19.07 -2.60
C GLY A 39 4.08 -17.73 -1.85
N PRO A 40 3.12 -17.41 -0.96
CA PRO A 40 2.94 -16.12 -0.28
C PRO A 40 4.06 -15.72 0.71
N TRP A 41 5.16 -16.47 0.76
CA TRP A 41 6.26 -16.33 1.70
C TRP A 41 7.13 -15.09 1.44
N ALA A 42 7.17 -14.61 0.19
CA ALA A 42 7.98 -13.45 -0.20
C ALA A 42 7.60 -12.16 0.57
N TRP A 43 6.32 -12.01 0.93
CA TRP A 43 5.85 -10.84 1.68
C TRP A 43 6.17 -10.93 3.18
N ARG A 44 6.25 -12.13 3.75
CA ARG A 44 6.67 -12.32 5.16
C ARG A 44 8.12 -11.92 5.37
N SER A 45 9.02 -12.27 4.44
CA SER A 45 10.45 -11.92 4.55
C SER A 45 10.70 -10.42 4.40
N ALA A 46 9.92 -9.71 3.58
CA ALA A 46 10.02 -8.26 3.45
C ALA A 46 9.52 -7.51 4.71
N LEU A 47 8.48 -8.03 5.38
CA LEU A 47 7.95 -7.46 6.62
C LEU A 47 8.85 -7.75 7.84
N THR A 48 9.50 -8.91 7.91
CA THR A 48 10.48 -9.20 8.98
C THR A 48 11.76 -8.38 8.82
N MET A 49 12.27 -8.20 7.59
CA MET A 49 13.46 -7.36 7.36
C MET A 49 13.23 -5.88 7.70
N ALA A 50 12.00 -5.37 7.55
CA ALA A 50 11.65 -4.01 7.97
C ALA A 50 11.53 -3.86 9.50
N ALA A 51 11.17 -4.93 10.21
CA ALA A 51 11.05 -4.93 11.67
C ALA A 51 12.40 -5.11 12.39
N ASP A 52 13.31 -5.91 11.83
CA ASP A 52 14.61 -6.21 12.43
C ASP A 52 15.58 -5.01 12.40
N GLY A 53 15.44 -4.10 11.44
CA GLY A 53 16.26 -2.89 11.35
C GLY A 53 16.08 -1.91 12.52
N GLY A 54 14.92 -1.93 13.19
CA GLY A 54 14.66 -1.08 14.37
C GLY A 54 15.28 -1.64 15.65
N LEU A 55 15.20 -2.96 15.86
CA LEU A 55 15.70 -3.63 17.07
C LEU A 55 17.23 -3.63 17.16
N ALA A 56 17.94 -3.71 16.03
CA ALA A 56 19.40 -3.65 15.99
C ALA A 56 19.95 -2.28 16.44
N ASN A 57 19.26 -1.19 16.09
CA ASN A 57 19.66 0.16 16.49
C ASN A 57 19.42 0.42 18.00
N ASP A 58 18.32 -0.11 18.55
CA ASP A 58 18.03 0.00 19.99
C ASP A 58 18.99 -0.83 20.85
N ALA A 59 19.55 -1.93 20.32
CA ALA A 59 20.57 -2.72 21.00
C ALA A 59 21.93 -2.00 21.04
N ALA A 60 22.34 -1.39 19.92
CA ALA A 60 23.59 -0.61 19.83
C ALA A 60 23.54 0.64 20.74
N ALA A 61 22.41 1.35 20.78
CA ALA A 61 22.23 2.51 21.65
C ALA A 61 22.31 2.13 23.15
N ARG A 62 21.73 0.99 23.54
CA ARG A 62 21.80 0.47 24.92
C ARG A 62 23.21 0.02 25.31
N ALA A 63 23.97 -0.59 24.40
CA ALA A 63 25.36 -0.95 24.64
C ALA A 63 26.26 0.29 24.86
N CYS A 64 26.04 1.38 24.10
CA CYS A 64 26.74 2.65 24.30
C CYS A 64 26.38 3.33 25.64
N ALA A 65 25.11 3.28 26.06
CA ALA A 65 24.68 3.83 27.34
C ALA A 65 25.28 3.05 28.54
N ALA A 66 25.40 1.72 28.43
CA ALA A 66 26.02 0.90 29.47
C ALA A 66 27.52 1.20 29.64
N ALA A 67 28.24 1.43 28.54
CA ALA A 67 29.66 1.77 28.54
C ALA A 67 29.99 3.13 29.18
N ALA A 68 29.01 4.05 29.26
CA ALA A 68 29.19 5.39 29.86
C ALA A 68 29.19 5.39 31.39
N SER A 69 28.84 4.27 32.05
CA SER A 69 28.77 4.16 33.52
C SER A 69 30.13 3.90 34.20
N GLY A 70 31.19 3.64 33.42
CA GLY A 70 32.54 3.34 33.91
C GLY A 70 33.44 4.57 34.13
N ARG A 71 33.84 4.77 35.39
CA ARG A 71 34.64 5.87 35.98
C ARG A 71 35.79 6.49 35.12
N SER A 72 35.78 7.83 35.11
CA SER A 72 36.85 8.85 34.95
C SER A 72 37.94 8.73 33.86
N SER A 73 38.47 7.56 33.50
CA SER A 73 39.49 7.42 32.42
C SER A 73 38.88 7.27 31.02
N ALA A 74 37.56 7.07 30.94
CA ALA A 74 36.84 6.89 29.67
C ALA A 74 36.53 8.21 28.95
N ARG A 75 36.52 9.35 29.65
CA ARG A 75 36.14 10.67 29.06
C ARG A 75 37.09 11.13 27.95
N ALA A 76 38.40 10.89 28.10
CA ALA A 76 39.40 11.29 27.09
C ALA A 76 39.42 10.39 25.84
N ARG A 77 38.96 9.14 25.96
CA ARG A 77 38.80 8.21 24.81
C ARG A 77 37.45 8.39 24.11
N CYS A 78 36.40 8.78 24.86
CA CYS A 78 35.07 9.03 24.32
C CYS A 78 35.03 10.28 23.41
N ALA A 79 35.78 11.35 23.73
CA ALA A 79 35.86 12.55 22.90
C ALA A 79 36.44 12.29 21.49
N ARG A 80 37.38 11.33 21.35
CA ARG A 80 37.93 10.93 20.04
C ARG A 80 37.02 9.98 19.25
N CYS A 81 36.22 9.15 19.92
CA CYS A 81 35.23 8.33 19.24
C CYS A 81 33.99 9.14 18.80
N LEU A 82 33.57 10.16 19.56
CA LEU A 82 32.42 11.00 19.21
C LEU A 82 32.61 11.75 17.88
N GLY A 83 33.83 12.17 17.55
CA GLY A 83 34.15 12.82 16.26
C GLY A 83 34.13 11.88 15.04
N ARG A 84 34.40 10.57 15.21
CA ARG A 84 34.37 9.57 14.12
C ARG A 84 33.06 8.80 14.03
N CYS A 85 32.36 8.59 15.15
CA CYS A 85 31.06 7.93 15.19
C CYS A 85 29.91 8.88 14.85
N GLY A 86 30.07 10.20 15.05
CA GLY A 86 29.07 11.20 14.66
C GLY A 86 28.80 11.25 13.16
N HIS A 87 29.83 11.10 12.32
CA HIS A 87 29.67 11.11 10.86
C HIS A 87 29.13 9.79 10.28
N ALA A 88 29.36 8.65 10.93
CA ALA A 88 28.78 7.37 10.49
C ALA A 88 27.25 7.31 10.66
N GLY A 89 26.67 8.17 11.50
CA GLY A 89 25.23 8.28 11.70
C GLY A 89 24.52 9.29 10.79
N GLN A 90 25.26 10.21 10.15
CA GLN A 90 24.67 11.38 9.49
C GLN A 90 24.49 11.21 7.97
N ASP A 91 25.30 10.40 7.31
CA ASP A 91 25.15 10.10 5.86
C ASP A 91 24.15 8.97 5.56
N ARG A 92 23.69 8.26 6.60
CA ARG A 92 22.47 7.46 6.48
C ARG A 92 21.27 8.33 6.83
N ILE A 93 21.00 9.34 6.00
CA ILE A 93 19.61 9.71 5.74
C ILE A 93 18.95 8.40 5.34
N SER A 94 18.30 7.78 6.33
CA SER A 94 17.91 6.39 6.27
C SER A 94 17.04 6.25 5.04
N ARG A 95 17.20 5.18 4.25
CA ARG A 95 16.33 4.95 3.07
C ARG A 95 14.84 5.07 3.42
N ALA A 96 14.49 4.83 4.70
CA ALA A 96 13.17 5.08 5.25
C ALA A 96 12.72 6.54 5.19
N GLU A 97 13.61 7.51 5.41
CA GLU A 97 13.33 8.94 5.35
C GLU A 97 13.12 9.40 3.91
N TRP A 98 13.98 8.97 2.98
CA TRP A 98 13.76 9.18 1.53
C TRP A 98 12.44 8.56 1.06
N ALA A 99 12.13 7.34 1.48
CA ALA A 99 10.85 6.70 1.16
C ALA A 99 9.66 7.48 1.72
N ARG A 100 9.74 7.96 2.97
CA ARG A 100 8.71 8.81 3.58
C ARG A 100 8.51 10.09 2.78
N HIS A 101 9.59 10.82 2.47
CA HIS A 101 9.52 12.04 1.67
C HIS A 101 8.93 11.79 0.29
N THR A 102 9.28 10.68 -0.35
CA THR A 102 8.76 10.31 -1.66
C THR A 102 7.26 10.02 -1.62
N VAL A 103 6.80 9.26 -0.61
CA VAL A 103 5.36 8.96 -0.44
C VAL A 103 4.57 10.21 -0.06
N LEU A 104 5.10 11.07 0.80
CA LEU A 104 4.51 12.36 1.15
C LEU A 104 4.38 13.26 -0.08
N HIS A 105 5.46 13.39 -0.87
CA HIS A 105 5.45 14.16 -2.11
C HIS A 105 4.42 13.62 -3.10
N TRP A 106 4.33 12.29 -3.25
CA TRP A 106 3.35 11.65 -4.13
C TRP A 106 1.91 11.91 -3.67
N ARG A 107 1.62 11.81 -2.37
CA ARG A 107 0.30 12.11 -1.78
C ARG A 107 -0.11 13.56 -1.90
N LEU A 108 0.86 14.48 -1.94
CA LEU A 108 0.59 15.91 -2.09
C LEU A 108 0.16 16.26 -3.52
N HIS A 109 0.49 15.42 -4.51
CA HIS A 109 0.24 15.73 -5.91
C HIS A 109 -1.25 15.62 -6.27
N ARG A 110 -1.75 16.55 -7.11
CA ARG A 110 -3.13 16.53 -7.66
C ARG A 110 -3.53 15.19 -8.30
N ARG A 111 -2.57 14.42 -8.83
CA ARG A 111 -2.80 13.10 -9.43
C ARG A 111 -3.30 12.08 -8.41
N TYR A 112 -2.84 12.16 -7.16
CA TYR A 112 -3.31 11.29 -6.08
C TYR A 112 -4.78 11.58 -5.74
N LEU A 113 -5.19 12.85 -5.69
CA LEU A 113 -6.60 13.21 -5.51
C LEU A 113 -7.50 12.69 -6.64
N ALA A 114 -7.04 12.78 -7.90
CA ALA A 114 -7.76 12.23 -9.04
C ALA A 114 -7.89 10.70 -8.93
N TYR A 115 -6.82 10.01 -8.51
CA TYR A 115 -6.85 8.58 -8.21
C TYR A 115 -7.87 8.23 -7.10
N CYS A 116 -7.86 8.94 -5.97
CA CYS A 116 -8.83 8.73 -4.89
C CYS A 116 -10.27 9.01 -5.36
N ALA A 117 -10.48 10.04 -6.18
CA ALA A 117 -11.80 10.35 -6.74
C ALA A 117 -12.28 9.23 -7.68
N ALA A 118 -11.42 8.75 -8.59
CA ALA A 118 -11.72 7.63 -9.47
C ALA A 118 -12.03 6.35 -8.67
N TYR A 119 -11.25 6.07 -7.63
CA TYR A 119 -11.45 4.93 -6.73
C TYR A 119 -12.80 5.04 -5.98
N CYS A 120 -13.13 6.22 -5.47
CA CYS A 120 -14.42 6.49 -4.83
C CYS A 120 -15.58 6.28 -5.82
N CYS A 121 -15.47 6.81 -7.04
CA CYS A 121 -16.47 6.62 -8.09
C CYS A 121 -16.64 5.15 -8.44
N ALA A 122 -15.55 4.39 -8.63
CA ALA A 122 -15.61 2.96 -8.92
C ALA A 122 -16.30 2.18 -7.79
N THR A 123 -16.01 2.51 -6.53
CA THR A 123 -16.63 1.87 -5.35
C THR A 123 -18.12 2.19 -5.24
N LEU A 124 -18.50 3.46 -5.50
CA LEU A 124 -19.90 3.88 -5.52
C LEU A 124 -20.68 3.23 -6.66
N LEU A 125 -20.09 3.11 -7.84
CA LEU A 125 -20.71 2.44 -8.98
C LEU A 125 -20.95 0.95 -8.70
N LEU A 126 -19.98 0.27 -8.08
CA LEU A 126 -20.16 -1.12 -7.62
C LEU A 126 -21.30 -1.22 -6.61
N LEU A 127 -21.32 -0.35 -5.60
CA LEU A 127 -22.38 -0.34 -4.60
C LEU A 127 -23.76 -0.10 -5.22
N ALA A 128 -23.89 0.91 -6.08
CA ALA A 128 -25.14 1.23 -6.76
C ALA A 128 -25.59 0.06 -7.65
N TRP A 129 -24.66 -0.60 -8.34
CA TRP A 129 -24.94 -1.76 -9.17
C TRP A 129 -25.43 -2.96 -8.33
N THR A 130 -24.73 -3.31 -7.25
CA THR A 130 -25.12 -4.41 -6.36
C THR A 130 -26.50 -4.15 -5.72
N VAL A 131 -26.79 -2.91 -5.33
CA VAL A 131 -28.11 -2.54 -4.78
C VAL A 131 -29.19 -2.61 -5.87
N ALA A 132 -28.93 -2.08 -7.07
CA ALA A 132 -29.89 -2.09 -8.18
C ALA A 132 -30.25 -3.53 -8.60
N GLU A 133 -29.26 -4.41 -8.71
CA GLU A 133 -29.51 -5.83 -9.00
C GLU A 133 -30.22 -6.54 -7.84
N GLY A 134 -29.90 -6.19 -6.59
CA GLY A 134 -30.62 -6.72 -5.43
C GLY A 134 -32.10 -6.35 -5.43
N LEU A 135 -32.43 -5.11 -5.81
CA LEU A 135 -33.80 -4.65 -5.96
C LEU A 135 -34.52 -5.33 -7.13
N ARG A 136 -33.86 -5.47 -8.30
CA ARG A 136 -34.44 -6.13 -9.49
C ARG A 136 -34.73 -7.61 -9.27
N ALA A 137 -33.83 -8.31 -8.61
CA ALA A 137 -33.94 -9.75 -8.35
C ALA A 137 -34.77 -10.07 -7.10
N GLY A 138 -35.33 -9.06 -6.40
CA GLY A 138 -36.09 -9.24 -5.17
C GLY A 138 -35.30 -9.94 -4.08
N TRP A 139 -33.99 -9.67 -4.00
CA TRP A 139 -33.06 -10.27 -3.04
C TRP A 139 -33.01 -11.82 -3.04
N ARG A 140 -33.47 -12.48 -4.12
CA ARG A 140 -33.43 -13.95 -4.25
C ARG A 140 -32.04 -14.43 -4.71
N PRO A 141 -31.25 -15.11 -3.85
CA PRO A 141 -29.84 -15.44 -4.12
C PRO A 141 -29.64 -16.36 -5.33
N SER A 142 -30.65 -17.18 -5.65
CA SER A 142 -30.55 -18.24 -6.67
C SER A 142 -30.51 -17.73 -8.12
N SER A 143 -30.77 -16.44 -8.35
CA SER A 143 -30.84 -15.85 -9.69
C SER A 143 -29.69 -14.90 -10.03
N TRP A 144 -28.80 -14.61 -9.08
CA TRP A 144 -27.73 -13.64 -9.28
C TRP A 144 -26.61 -14.24 -10.13
N GLY A 145 -26.64 -13.97 -11.43
CA GLY A 145 -25.51 -14.18 -12.30
C GLY A 145 -24.47 -13.10 -12.04
N TYR A 146 -23.39 -13.44 -11.31
CA TYR A 146 -22.28 -12.51 -11.09
C TYR A 146 -21.47 -12.33 -12.38
N PRO A 147 -21.46 -11.13 -12.99
CA PRO A 147 -20.62 -10.90 -14.15
C PRO A 147 -19.14 -10.86 -13.73
N LEU A 148 -18.27 -11.47 -14.54
CA LEU A 148 -16.82 -11.55 -14.26
C LEU A 148 -16.16 -10.18 -14.08
N TRP A 149 -16.67 -9.13 -14.73
CA TRP A 149 -16.11 -7.78 -14.62
C TRP A 149 -16.31 -7.19 -13.22
N GLU A 150 -17.42 -7.50 -12.54
CA GLU A 150 -17.70 -6.99 -11.19
C GLU A 150 -16.71 -7.59 -10.19
N GLU A 151 -16.42 -8.89 -10.34
CA GLU A 151 -15.40 -9.56 -9.55
C GLU A 151 -14.01 -8.98 -9.78
N LEU A 152 -13.62 -8.75 -11.05
CA LEU A 152 -12.32 -8.17 -11.38
C LEU A 152 -12.19 -6.75 -10.81
N LEU A 153 -13.26 -5.95 -10.87
CA LEU A 153 -13.26 -4.61 -10.31
C LEU A 153 -13.18 -4.65 -8.78
N GLU A 154 -13.93 -5.55 -8.13
CA GLU A 154 -13.86 -5.75 -6.67
C GLU A 154 -12.45 -6.15 -6.22
N LEU A 155 -11.82 -7.07 -6.95
CA LEU A 155 -10.43 -7.51 -6.72
C LEU A 155 -9.44 -6.35 -6.90
N ALA A 156 -9.55 -5.59 -7.98
CA ALA A 156 -8.67 -4.46 -8.24
C ALA A 156 -8.82 -3.38 -7.15
N VAL A 157 -10.05 -3.02 -6.81
CA VAL A 157 -10.37 -2.05 -5.75
C VAL A 157 -9.85 -2.54 -4.39
N GLY A 158 -10.03 -3.81 -4.06
CA GLY A 158 -9.51 -4.41 -2.83
C GLY A 158 -7.98 -4.41 -2.75
N ALA A 159 -7.31 -4.77 -3.85
CA ALA A 159 -5.85 -4.76 -3.95
C ALA A 159 -5.28 -3.35 -3.80
N CYS A 160 -5.89 -2.36 -4.44
CA CYS A 160 -5.54 -0.95 -4.31
C CYS A 160 -5.65 -0.47 -2.85
N LEU A 161 -6.74 -0.83 -2.14
CA LEU A 161 -6.90 -0.47 -0.72
C LEU A 161 -5.84 -1.12 0.17
N ALA A 162 -5.57 -2.40 -0.06
CA ALA A 162 -4.56 -3.14 0.70
C ALA A 162 -3.16 -2.54 0.49
N LEU A 163 -2.82 -2.18 -0.74
CA LEU A 163 -1.55 -1.53 -1.07
C LEU A 163 -1.44 -0.14 -0.42
N GLU A 164 -2.49 0.67 -0.52
CA GLU A 164 -2.58 1.99 0.14
C GLU A 164 -2.40 1.87 1.66
N THR A 165 -3.05 0.89 2.28
CA THR A 165 -2.96 0.62 3.72
C THR A 165 -1.56 0.16 4.10
N ALA A 166 -0.94 -0.72 3.31
CA ALA A 166 0.43 -1.17 3.53
C ALA A 166 1.43 -0.02 3.42
N LEU A 167 1.31 0.84 2.40
CA LEU A 167 2.14 2.05 2.27
C LEU A 167 1.94 2.99 3.47
N THR A 168 0.70 3.16 3.94
CA THR A 168 0.39 3.98 5.12
C THR A 168 1.04 3.41 6.39
N LEU A 169 1.00 2.08 6.56
CA LEU A 169 1.65 1.37 7.66
C LEU A 169 3.17 1.53 7.61
N LEU A 170 3.79 1.43 6.44
CA LEU A 170 5.23 1.60 6.26
C LEU A 170 5.68 3.05 6.53
N VAL A 171 4.89 4.04 6.11
CA VAL A 171 5.21 5.46 6.32
C VAL A 171 5.08 5.87 7.77
N LEU A 172 3.94 5.56 8.41
CA LEU A 172 3.66 5.94 9.80
C LEU A 172 4.41 5.06 10.82
N GLY A 173 4.74 3.84 10.43
CA GLY A 173 5.23 2.80 11.34
C GLY A 173 4.09 2.14 12.14
N PRO A 174 4.29 0.90 12.61
CA PRO A 174 3.22 0.08 13.21
C PRO A 174 2.66 0.68 14.50
N ARG A 175 3.51 1.26 15.36
CA ARG A 175 3.09 1.82 16.65
C ARG A 175 2.15 3.03 16.47
N ALA A 176 2.51 3.96 15.60
CA ALA A 176 1.68 5.13 15.33
C ALA A 176 0.41 4.75 14.55
N PHE A 177 0.51 3.76 13.64
CA PHE A 177 -0.62 3.24 12.89
C PHE A 177 -1.69 2.63 13.81
N LEU A 178 -1.31 1.75 14.73
CA LEU A 178 -2.25 1.09 15.65
C LEU A 178 -2.88 2.05 16.67
N ARG A 179 -2.28 3.21 16.91
CA ARG A 179 -2.86 4.24 17.80
C ARG A 179 -3.97 5.06 17.12
N SER A 180 -4.07 5.00 15.79
CA SER A 180 -5.07 5.74 15.01
C SER A 180 -6.27 4.85 14.69
N ALA A 181 -7.42 5.12 15.31
CA ALA A 181 -8.66 4.37 15.07
C ALA A 181 -9.05 4.33 13.58
N TRP A 182 -8.80 5.42 12.85
CA TRP A 182 -9.02 5.49 11.39
C TRP A 182 -8.13 4.54 10.60
N CYS A 183 -6.86 4.42 10.99
CA CYS A 183 -5.94 3.48 10.34
C CYS A 183 -6.32 2.02 10.64
N LEU A 184 -6.80 1.76 11.86
CA LEU A 184 -7.34 0.45 12.23
C LEU A 184 -8.58 0.10 11.43
N LEU A 185 -9.47 1.07 11.18
CA LEU A 185 -10.63 0.88 10.32
C LEU A 185 -10.22 0.53 8.89
N ASP A 186 -9.29 1.28 8.29
CA ASP A 186 -8.77 0.99 6.95
C ASP A 186 -8.16 -0.42 6.88
N LEU A 187 -7.38 -0.81 7.90
CA LEU A 187 -6.81 -2.15 8.01
C LEU A 187 -7.88 -3.23 8.14
N ALA A 188 -8.89 -3.02 8.99
CA ALA A 188 -9.99 -3.96 9.16
C ALA A 188 -10.76 -4.15 7.84
N VAL A 189 -11.07 -3.07 7.12
CA VAL A 189 -11.75 -3.13 5.82
C VAL A 189 -10.89 -3.84 4.78
N ALA A 190 -9.57 -3.60 4.75
CA ALA A 190 -8.64 -4.28 3.86
C ALA A 190 -8.56 -5.79 4.16
N LEU A 191 -8.47 -6.18 5.44
CA LEU A 191 -8.45 -7.59 5.85
C LEU A 191 -9.77 -8.30 5.55
N LEU A 192 -10.90 -7.65 5.83
CA LEU A 192 -12.21 -8.21 5.56
C LEU A 192 -12.45 -8.38 4.05
N THR A 193 -11.89 -7.46 3.24
CA THR A 193 -11.87 -7.56 1.78
C THR A 193 -11.00 -8.75 1.34
N ALA A 194 -9.80 -8.90 1.87
CA ALA A 194 -8.95 -10.05 1.56
C ALA A 194 -9.61 -11.38 1.94
N ALA A 195 -10.29 -11.43 3.09
CA ALA A 195 -11.03 -12.60 3.54
C ALA A 195 -12.22 -12.91 2.61
N SER A 196 -13.01 -11.92 2.20
CA SER A 196 -14.14 -12.15 1.28
C SER A 196 -13.67 -12.68 -0.08
N LEU A 197 -12.57 -12.16 -0.59
CA LEU A 197 -11.93 -12.65 -1.82
C LEU A 197 -11.38 -14.07 -1.66
N ALA A 198 -10.72 -14.38 -0.55
CA ALA A 198 -10.23 -15.72 -0.27
C ALA A 198 -11.39 -16.74 -0.18
N GLN A 199 -12.50 -16.36 0.45
CA GLN A 199 -13.71 -17.18 0.52
C GLN A 199 -14.34 -17.37 -0.87
N ALA A 200 -14.45 -16.31 -1.67
CA ALA A 200 -14.96 -16.40 -3.04
C ALA A 200 -14.09 -17.30 -3.93
N ALA A 201 -12.76 -17.20 -3.80
CA ALA A 201 -11.82 -18.08 -4.51
C ALA A 201 -11.93 -19.54 -4.03
N ALA A 202 -12.04 -19.76 -2.72
CA ALA A 202 -12.21 -21.09 -2.14
C ALA A 202 -13.55 -21.73 -2.55
N ALA A 203 -14.63 -20.96 -2.59
CA ALA A 203 -15.95 -21.41 -3.06
C ALA A 203 -15.90 -21.83 -4.53
N ARG A 204 -15.21 -21.07 -5.40
CA ARG A 204 -14.99 -21.45 -6.80
C ARG A 204 -14.17 -22.72 -6.95
N ALA A 205 -13.16 -22.92 -6.10
CA ALA A 205 -12.37 -24.15 -6.11
C ALA A 205 -13.24 -25.37 -5.77
N ARG A 206 -14.22 -25.19 -4.88
CA ARG A 206 -15.23 -26.20 -4.50
C ARG A 206 -16.42 -26.22 -5.48
N ARG A 207 -16.14 -26.35 -6.78
CA ARG A 207 -17.15 -26.40 -7.87
C ARG A 207 -18.40 -27.18 -7.46
N GLY A 208 -19.47 -26.48 -7.07
CA GLY A 208 -20.74 -27.09 -6.66
C GLY A 208 -21.32 -26.63 -5.32
N ALA A 209 -20.59 -25.88 -4.49
CA ALA A 209 -21.20 -25.21 -3.34
C ALA A 209 -22.02 -24.01 -3.85
N GLY A 210 -23.33 -24.00 -3.57
CA GLY A 210 -24.20 -22.88 -3.88
C GLY A 210 -23.67 -21.56 -3.30
N ALA A 211 -24.07 -20.43 -3.88
CA ALA A 211 -23.65 -19.12 -3.40
C ALA A 211 -24.07 -18.95 -1.93
N ASP A 212 -23.09 -18.79 -1.04
CA ASP A 212 -23.35 -18.58 0.38
C ASP A 212 -23.99 -17.20 0.58
N PRO A 213 -25.23 -17.11 1.10
CA PRO A 213 -25.89 -15.83 1.37
C PRO A 213 -25.13 -14.98 2.39
N ALA A 214 -24.29 -15.61 3.22
CA ALA A 214 -23.40 -14.93 4.15
C ALA A 214 -22.35 -14.07 3.42
N LEU A 215 -21.78 -14.55 2.31
CA LEU A 215 -20.78 -13.81 1.53
C LEU A 215 -21.38 -12.55 0.89
N LEU A 216 -22.63 -12.64 0.47
CA LEU A 216 -23.45 -11.53 -0.02
C LEU A 216 -23.66 -10.45 1.03
N ALA A 217 -24.11 -10.84 2.23
CA ALA A 217 -24.32 -9.91 3.34
C ALA A 217 -23.02 -9.20 3.74
N VAL A 218 -21.91 -9.96 3.80
CA VAL A 218 -20.58 -9.42 4.08
C VAL A 218 -20.20 -8.37 3.03
N ARG A 219 -20.37 -8.67 1.74
CA ARG A 219 -20.09 -7.71 0.65
C ARG A 219 -20.92 -6.42 0.76
N LEU A 220 -22.22 -6.55 1.03
CA LEU A 220 -23.11 -5.42 1.21
C LEU A 220 -22.72 -4.54 2.39
N ALA A 221 -22.19 -5.13 3.46
CA ALA A 221 -21.66 -4.39 4.61
C ALA A 221 -20.28 -3.76 4.32
N LEU A 222 -19.42 -4.44 3.55
CA LEU A 222 -18.10 -3.92 3.19
C LEU A 222 -18.14 -2.73 2.26
N GLN A 223 -19.03 -2.73 1.28
CA GLN A 223 -19.10 -1.66 0.27
C GLN A 223 -19.26 -0.25 0.90
N PRO A 224 -20.22 0.02 1.80
CA PRO A 224 -20.33 1.31 2.47
C PRO A 224 -19.13 1.59 3.38
N ALA A 225 -18.58 0.57 4.06
CA ALA A 225 -17.37 0.72 4.87
C ALA A 225 -16.16 1.16 4.03
N ARG A 226 -16.00 0.64 2.80
CA ARG A 226 -14.97 1.06 1.85
C ARG A 226 -15.16 2.51 1.41
N VAL A 227 -16.38 2.92 1.09
CA VAL A 227 -16.68 4.32 0.75
C VAL A 227 -16.29 5.24 1.89
N LEU A 228 -16.67 4.90 3.13
CA LEU A 228 -16.31 5.68 4.32
C LEU A 228 -14.80 5.75 4.54
N ALA A 229 -14.08 4.63 4.38
CA ALA A 229 -12.62 4.58 4.47
C ALA A 229 -11.95 5.52 3.45
N VAL A 230 -12.40 5.48 2.19
CA VAL A 230 -11.87 6.35 1.12
C VAL A 230 -12.17 7.82 1.40
N CYS A 231 -13.41 8.14 1.80
CA CYS A 231 -13.79 9.50 2.16
C CYS A 231 -12.96 10.01 3.33
N ALA A 232 -12.75 9.21 4.38
CA ALA A 232 -11.90 9.55 5.51
C ALA A 232 -10.44 9.77 5.08
N GLY A 233 -9.90 8.90 4.21
CA GLY A 233 -8.57 9.05 3.62
C GLY A 233 -8.41 10.35 2.83
N ALA A 234 -9.38 10.67 1.98
CA ALA A 234 -9.40 11.91 1.19
C ALA A 234 -9.51 13.17 2.06
N LEU A 235 -10.36 13.14 3.10
CA LEU A 235 -10.48 14.22 4.07
C LEU A 235 -9.19 14.43 4.85
N ARG A 236 -8.51 13.34 5.24
CA ARG A 236 -7.21 13.40 5.92
C ARG A 236 -6.12 13.96 5.01
N ALA A 237 -6.08 13.53 3.74
CA ALA A 237 -5.15 14.07 2.75
C ALA A 237 -5.36 15.58 2.54
N ARG A 238 -6.62 16.02 2.48
CA ARG A 238 -6.96 17.46 2.39
C ARG A 238 -6.54 18.24 3.64
N ARG A 239 -6.70 17.68 4.84
CA ARG A 239 -6.23 18.33 6.08
C ARG A 239 -4.71 18.48 6.07
N LEU A 240 -3.98 17.43 5.70
CA LEU A 240 -2.52 17.48 5.55
C LEU A 240 -2.07 18.50 4.50
N GLN A 241 -2.75 18.58 3.36
CA GLN A 241 -2.47 19.59 2.34
C GLN A 241 -2.67 21.01 2.86
N ARG A 242 -3.71 21.26 3.67
CA ARG A 242 -3.96 22.57 4.29
C ARG A 242 -2.89 22.93 5.33
N GLU A 243 -2.50 21.98 6.17
CA GLU A 243 -1.43 22.17 7.16
C GLU A 243 -0.09 22.46 6.47
N VAL A 244 0.28 21.69 5.45
CA VAL A 244 1.51 21.91 4.68
C VAL A 244 1.48 23.26 3.94
N ALA A 245 0.34 23.65 3.37
CA ALA A 245 0.20 24.95 2.73
C ALA A 245 0.36 26.10 3.73
N SER A 246 -0.10 25.93 4.98
CA SER A 246 0.12 26.93 6.04
C SER A 246 1.57 26.98 6.55
N LEU A 247 2.32 25.88 6.37
CA LEU A 247 3.73 25.76 6.76
C LEU A 247 4.71 26.13 5.66
N GLN A 248 4.25 26.39 4.42
CA GLN A 248 5.13 26.92 3.39
C GLN A 248 5.55 28.33 3.78
N VAL A 249 6.69 28.41 4.47
CA VAL A 249 7.40 29.65 4.77
C VAL A 249 7.74 30.27 3.44
N ASP A 250 7.16 31.43 3.17
CA ASP A 250 7.43 32.18 1.97
C ASP A 250 8.86 32.72 2.06
N PHE A 251 9.82 31.99 1.49
CA PHE A 251 11.22 32.39 1.47
C PHE A 251 11.43 33.72 0.74
N ALA A 252 10.44 34.18 -0.05
CA ALA A 252 10.45 35.53 -0.61
C ALA A 252 10.36 36.62 0.47
N GLN A 253 9.74 36.33 1.62
CA GLN A 253 9.75 37.23 2.79
C GLN A 253 11.09 37.21 3.53
N LEU A 254 11.88 36.15 3.33
CA LEU A 254 13.25 36.03 3.86
C LEU A 254 14.29 36.63 2.92
N THR A 255 13.94 36.96 1.67
CA THR A 255 14.76 37.89 0.87
C THR A 255 14.73 39.21 1.63
N PRO A 256 15.86 39.66 2.23
CA PRO A 256 15.86 40.89 2.97
C PRO A 256 15.39 41.99 2.02
N SER A 257 14.27 42.63 2.35
CA SER A 257 13.66 43.75 1.59
C SER A 257 14.53 45.02 1.64
N GLY A 258 15.83 44.83 1.67
CA GLY A 258 16.81 45.78 2.10
C GLY A 258 18.19 45.34 1.64
N SER A 259 18.30 45.01 0.36
CA SER A 259 19.29 45.67 -0.49
C SER A 259 19.07 47.19 -0.44
N ALA A 260 19.11 47.79 0.76
CA ALA A 260 19.91 48.97 0.91
C ALA A 260 21.32 48.48 0.60
N VAL A 261 21.65 48.49 -0.70
CA VAL A 261 23.02 48.72 -1.13
C VAL A 261 23.38 50.02 -0.43
N GLY A 262 23.89 49.89 0.80
CA GLY A 262 24.59 50.98 1.44
C GLY A 262 25.63 51.44 0.43
N PRO A 263 25.87 52.77 0.34
CA PRO A 263 26.83 53.29 -0.61
C PRO A 263 28.11 52.45 -0.54
N PRO A 264 28.69 52.08 -1.70
CA PRO A 264 29.81 51.16 -1.77
C PRO A 264 30.87 51.61 -0.75
N ARG A 265 31.16 50.76 0.23
CA ARG A 265 32.26 51.04 1.16
C ARG A 265 33.53 51.19 0.30
N PRO A 266 34.18 52.36 0.28
CA PRO A 266 35.41 52.52 -0.48
C PRO A 266 36.45 51.56 0.10
N GLY A 267 36.95 50.64 -0.73
CA GLY A 267 38.06 49.75 -0.38
C GLY A 267 37.83 48.24 -0.53
N PHE A 268 36.62 47.77 -0.86
CA PHE A 268 36.41 46.36 -1.19
C PHE A 268 36.35 46.14 -2.70
N PRO A 269 37.27 45.34 -3.29
CA PRO A 269 37.23 45.01 -4.71
C PRO A 269 35.98 44.18 -5.03
N PRO A 270 35.40 44.33 -6.23
CA PRO A 270 34.17 43.64 -6.61
C PRO A 270 34.33 42.11 -6.49
N PRO A 271 33.33 41.41 -5.94
CA PRO A 271 33.31 39.95 -5.88
C PRO A 271 33.23 39.41 -7.32
N GLY A 272 34.39 39.12 -7.90
CA GLY A 272 34.54 38.74 -9.30
C GLY A 272 35.99 38.78 -9.78
N SER A 273 36.86 39.55 -9.13
CA SER A 273 38.30 39.50 -9.39
C SER A 273 38.96 38.36 -8.61
N ARG A 274 38.69 37.10 -8.99
CA ARG A 274 39.61 36.02 -8.60
C ARG A 274 40.90 36.23 -9.39
N PRO A 275 42.06 36.34 -8.74
CA PRO A 275 43.32 36.34 -9.45
C PRO A 275 43.40 35.05 -10.28
N PRO A 276 43.92 35.11 -11.52
CA PRO A 276 44.07 33.93 -12.35
C PRO A 276 44.90 32.87 -11.59
N PRO A 277 44.58 31.58 -11.74
CA PRO A 277 45.36 30.52 -11.12
C PRO A 277 46.82 30.62 -11.58
N PRO A 278 47.79 30.33 -10.70
CA PRO A 278 49.20 30.34 -11.07
C PRO A 278 49.45 29.32 -12.20
N PRO A 279 50.40 29.61 -13.11
CA PRO A 279 50.75 28.69 -14.18
C PRO A 279 51.25 27.36 -13.58
N PRO A 280 50.97 26.23 -14.24
CA PRO A 280 51.47 24.93 -13.80
C PRO A 280 53.00 24.93 -13.80
N PRO A 281 53.65 24.25 -12.82
CA PRO A 281 55.10 24.12 -12.80
C PRO A 281 55.58 23.38 -14.06
N PRO A 282 56.78 23.72 -14.60
CA PRO A 282 57.35 23.03 -15.74
C PRO A 282 57.51 21.54 -15.42
N PRO A 283 57.31 20.64 -16.41
CA PRO A 283 57.50 19.21 -16.21
C PRO A 283 58.93 18.95 -15.78
N ALA A 284 59.10 18.30 -14.61
CA ALA A 284 60.39 17.86 -14.14
C ALA A 284 61.00 16.90 -15.18
N GLU A 285 62.10 17.34 -15.82
CA GLU A 285 62.96 16.47 -16.61
C GLU A 285 63.39 15.30 -15.73
N ARG A 286 62.87 14.12 -16.04
CA ARG A 286 63.34 12.87 -15.46
C ARG A 286 64.69 12.56 -16.10
N ALA A 287 65.76 12.80 -15.34
CA ALA A 287 67.07 12.20 -15.56
C ALA A 287 67.04 10.71 -15.24
#